data_AF-A0A815QGU0-F1
#
_entry.id   AF-A0A815QGU0-F1
#
_cell.length_a   1.000
_cell.length_b   1.000
_cell.length_c   1.000
_cell.angle_alpha   90.00
_cell.angle_beta   90.00
_cell.angle_gamma   90.00
#
_symmetry.space_group_name_H-M   'P 1'
#
loop_
_entity.id
_entity.type
_entity.pdbx_description
1 polymer ?
#
loop_
_entity_poly.entity_id
_entity_poly.type
_entity_poly.pdbx_seq_one_letter_code
_entity_poly.pdbx_strand_id
1 'polypeptide(L)'
;MAVSSGNLNFLEGCYHAYPQYEQKFPGLIISTGTEDYFDSAFYFDAGEFHFEVSGFTHFQQVTSSTLEWSAYRMHDLDPVFFTNGFRFDWRNGDVVDDRGFKCIVDKGGHVVGSPTQSNVTSYAWVYVW
;
A
#
# COMPACT_ATOMS: atom_id res chain seq x y z
N MET A 1 3.17 -8.35 2.63
CA MET A 1 1.99 -7.84 3.36
C MET A 1 0.87 -8.86 3.19
N ALA A 2 0.13 -9.16 4.25
CA ALA A 2 -1.07 -9.97 4.24
C ALA A 2 -2.21 -9.17 4.88
N VAL A 3 -3.40 -9.22 4.27
CA VAL A 3 -4.58 -8.44 4.65
C VAL A 3 -5.78 -9.37 4.72
N SER A 4 -6.58 -9.24 5.79
CA SER A 4 -7.97 -9.70 5.83
C SER A 4 -8.88 -8.49 5.92
N SER A 5 -9.83 -8.36 4.99
CA SER A 5 -10.74 -7.21 4.89
C SER A 5 -12.12 -7.63 4.38
N GLY A 6 -13.10 -6.74 4.44
CA GLY A 6 -14.45 -6.99 3.93
C GLY A 6 -14.61 -6.73 2.43
N ASN A 7 -13.74 -5.93 1.83
CA ASN A 7 -13.68 -5.69 0.39
C ASN A 7 -12.27 -5.28 -0.03
N LEU A 8 -12.05 -5.09 -1.34
CA LEU A 8 -10.76 -4.73 -1.91
C LEU A 8 -10.47 -3.22 -1.90
N ASN A 9 -11.37 -2.36 -1.38
CA ASN A 9 -11.17 -0.90 -1.44
C ASN A 9 -10.01 -0.42 -0.55
N PHE A 10 -9.44 -1.28 0.30
CA PHE A 10 -8.17 -0.96 0.95
C PHE A 10 -7.04 -0.78 -0.06
N LEU A 11 -7.17 -1.36 -1.26
CA LEU A 11 -6.17 -1.26 -2.32
C LEU A 11 -6.00 0.17 -2.84
N GLU A 12 -6.96 1.06 -2.60
CA GLU A 12 -6.82 2.47 -2.96
C GLU A 12 -5.75 3.21 -2.13
N GLY A 13 -5.24 2.60 -1.07
CA GLY A 13 -4.25 3.16 -0.17
C GLY A 13 -2.91 3.50 -0.83
N CYS A 14 -2.47 4.75 -0.73
CA CYS A 14 -1.15 5.16 -1.19
C CYS A 14 -0.04 4.77 -0.20
N TYR A 15 1.17 4.66 -0.72
CA TYR A 15 2.38 4.45 0.07
C TYR A 15 3.25 5.70 0.14
N HIS A 16 3.67 6.06 1.34
CA HIS A 16 4.57 7.18 1.60
C HIS A 16 5.81 6.72 2.34
N ALA A 17 6.98 7.12 1.86
CA ALA A 17 8.24 6.97 2.57
C ALA A 17 8.66 8.30 3.18
N TYR A 18 9.25 8.25 4.37
CA TYR A 18 9.84 9.38 5.06
C TYR A 18 11.30 9.04 5.37
N PRO A 19 12.23 9.33 4.45
CA PRO A 19 13.66 9.10 4.61
C PRO A 19 14.35 9.84 5.77
N GLN A 20 13.66 10.76 6.44
CA GLN A 20 14.14 11.50 7.60
C GLN A 20 13.06 11.50 8.69
N TYR A 21 13.44 11.40 9.97
CA TYR A 21 12.47 11.23 11.06
C TYR A 21 11.54 12.44 11.25
N GLU A 22 11.97 13.66 10.91
CA GLU A 22 11.19 14.90 11.02
C GLU A 22 10.34 15.20 9.80
N GLN A 23 10.47 14.42 8.72
CA GLN A 23 9.81 14.75 7.46
C GLN A 23 8.29 14.70 7.64
N LYS A 24 7.65 15.82 7.30
CA LYS A 24 6.20 15.97 7.39
C LYS A 24 5.51 15.40 6.15
N PHE A 25 4.22 15.11 6.29
CA PHE A 25 3.35 14.72 5.17
C PHE A 25 3.50 15.72 4.00
N PRO A 26 3.50 15.26 2.73
CA PRO A 26 3.24 13.88 2.28
C PRO A 26 4.45 12.94 2.27
N GLY A 27 5.65 13.38 2.66
CA GLY A 27 6.84 12.56 2.46
C GLY A 27 7.16 12.35 0.96
N LEU A 28 7.86 11.27 0.64
CA LEU A 28 8.03 10.75 -0.72
C LEU A 28 6.86 9.82 -1.05
N ILE A 29 6.10 10.13 -2.11
CA ILE A 29 5.06 9.23 -2.62
C ILE A 29 5.77 8.09 -3.35
N ILE A 30 5.70 6.89 -2.79
CA ILE A 30 6.28 5.67 -3.39
C ILE A 30 5.28 5.01 -4.34
N SER A 31 3.98 5.13 -4.04
CA SER A 31 2.94 4.57 -4.88
C SER A 31 1.60 5.28 -4.70
N THR A 32 0.80 5.29 -5.76
CA THR A 32 -0.55 5.87 -5.80
C THR A 32 -1.68 4.93 -5.44
N GLY A 33 -1.36 3.65 -5.25
CA GLY A 33 -2.30 2.60 -4.89
C GLY A 33 -1.52 1.44 -4.27
N THR A 34 -2.25 0.52 -3.65
CA THR A 34 -1.64 -0.65 -3.05
C THR A 34 -1.27 -1.64 -4.14
N GLU A 35 -2.14 -1.85 -5.12
CA GLU A 35 -1.84 -2.62 -6.32
C GLU A 35 -0.69 -2.03 -7.10
N ASP A 36 -0.67 -0.71 -7.27
CA ASP A 36 0.39 0.03 -7.95
C ASP A 36 1.76 -0.23 -7.29
N TYR A 37 1.79 -0.32 -5.94
CA TYR A 37 3.03 -0.54 -5.17
C TYR A 37 3.61 -1.94 -5.37
N PHE A 38 2.75 -2.91 -5.66
CA PHE A 38 3.15 -4.30 -5.89
C PHE A 38 3.30 -4.61 -7.38
N ASP A 39 3.55 -3.61 -8.24
CA ASP A 39 3.70 -3.71 -9.70
C ASP A 39 2.47 -4.27 -10.44
N SER A 40 1.28 -3.95 -9.97
CA SER A 40 0.04 -4.31 -10.63
C SER A 40 -0.79 -3.07 -10.97
N ALA A 41 -1.98 -3.29 -11.53
CA ALA A 41 -2.99 -2.28 -11.77
C ALA A 41 -4.38 -2.90 -11.61
N PHE A 42 -5.42 -2.06 -11.67
CA PHE A 42 -6.84 -2.48 -11.75
C PHE A 42 -7.22 -3.57 -10.74
N TYR A 43 -6.82 -3.41 -9.48
CA TYR A 43 -7.14 -4.36 -8.40
C TYR A 43 -6.65 -5.80 -8.66
N PHE A 44 -5.53 -5.95 -9.38
CA PHE A 44 -4.97 -7.26 -9.76
C PHE A 44 -5.91 -8.09 -10.65
N ASP A 45 -6.63 -7.45 -11.58
CA ASP A 45 -7.56 -8.12 -12.50
C ASP A 45 -6.91 -9.20 -13.38
N ALA A 46 -5.60 -9.11 -13.60
CA ALA A 46 -4.80 -10.11 -14.31
C ALA A 46 -4.49 -11.39 -13.49
N GLY A 47 -4.83 -11.41 -12.20
CA GLY A 47 -4.63 -12.55 -11.30
C GLY A 47 -3.28 -12.58 -10.61
N GLU A 48 -3.06 -13.65 -9.84
CA GLU A 48 -1.85 -13.87 -9.03
C GLU A 48 -0.59 -14.03 -9.89
N PHE A 49 0.52 -13.49 -9.41
CA PHE A 49 1.82 -13.56 -10.08
C PHE A 49 2.99 -13.56 -9.09
N HIS A 50 4.14 -14.03 -9.57
CA HIS A 50 5.37 -14.16 -8.78
C HIS A 50 6.57 -13.76 -9.64
N PHE A 51 7.15 -12.59 -9.38
CA PHE A 51 8.39 -12.11 -9.98
C PHE A 51 9.50 -11.99 -8.94
N GLU A 52 10.71 -11.65 -9.38
CA GLU A 52 11.87 -11.57 -8.50
C GLU A 52 11.69 -10.58 -7.35
N VAL A 53 11.17 -9.38 -7.65
CA VAL A 53 11.05 -8.28 -6.67
C VAL A 53 9.61 -7.95 -6.29
N SER A 54 8.60 -8.54 -6.93
CA SER A 54 7.19 -8.29 -6.62
C SER A 54 6.32 -9.50 -6.89
N GLY A 55 5.19 -9.60 -6.20
CA GLY A 55 4.24 -10.69 -6.43
C GLY A 55 2.95 -10.50 -5.67
N PHE A 56 1.85 -10.91 -6.29
CA PHE A 56 0.53 -11.06 -5.68
C PHE A 56 0.26 -12.55 -5.52
N THR A 57 0.34 -13.05 -4.29
CA THR A 57 0.60 -14.47 -4.03
C THR A 57 -0.59 -15.23 -3.45
N HIS A 58 -1.60 -14.52 -2.95
CA HIS A 58 -2.81 -15.13 -2.40
C HIS A 58 -3.98 -14.19 -2.53
N PHE A 59 -5.10 -14.71 -3.02
CA PHE A 59 -6.40 -14.07 -2.88
C PHE A 59 -7.49 -15.11 -2.68
N GLN A 60 -8.30 -14.88 -1.66
CA GLN A 60 -9.41 -15.77 -1.37
C GLN A 60 -10.58 -15.01 -0.77
N GLN A 61 -11.75 -15.12 -1.39
CA GLN A 61 -12.99 -14.72 -0.76
C GLN A 61 -13.39 -15.81 0.26
N VAL A 62 -13.18 -15.54 1.56
CA VAL A 62 -13.43 -16.50 2.64
C VAL A 62 -14.93 -16.60 2.96
N THR A 63 -15.61 -15.46 3.01
CA THR A 63 -17.08 -15.36 3.18
C THR A 63 -17.62 -14.27 2.27
N SER A 64 -18.94 -14.05 2.20
CA SER A 64 -19.49 -12.93 1.42
C SER A 64 -19.06 -11.53 1.91
N SER A 65 -18.47 -11.42 3.10
CA SER A 65 -18.07 -10.17 3.75
C SER A 65 -16.64 -10.20 4.28
N THR A 66 -15.83 -11.16 3.84
CA THR A 66 -14.44 -11.30 4.27
C THR A 66 -13.63 -11.94 3.15
N LEU A 67 -12.51 -11.31 2.83
CA LEU A 67 -11.49 -11.82 1.92
C LEU A 67 -10.13 -11.81 2.61
N GLU A 68 -9.23 -12.61 2.05
CA GLU A 68 -7.81 -12.63 2.35
C GLU A 68 -7.04 -12.25 1.10
N TRP A 69 -5.94 -11.53 1.29
CA TRP A 69 -5.09 -11.03 0.21
C TRP A 69 -3.64 -10.97 0.69
N SER A 70 -2.67 -11.31 -0.15
CA SER A 70 -1.26 -11.08 0.18
C SER A 70 -0.40 -10.79 -1.04
N ALA A 71 0.58 -9.91 -0.86
CA ALA A 71 1.58 -9.57 -1.86
C ALA A 71 2.93 -9.23 -1.22
N TYR A 72 4.01 -9.24 -2.00
CA TYR A 72 5.34 -8.81 -1.59
C TYR A 72 5.95 -7.82 -2.57
N ARG A 73 6.81 -6.94 -2.04
CA ARG A 73 7.70 -6.04 -2.78
C ARG A 73 9.05 -6.07 -2.09
N MET A 74 10.11 -6.25 -2.86
CA MET A 74 11.50 -6.11 -2.44
C MET A 74 12.11 -4.93 -3.20
N HIS A 75 12.83 -4.07 -2.48
CA HIS A 75 13.49 -2.88 -3.05
C HIS A 75 14.97 -3.19 -3.36
N ASP A 76 15.22 -4.35 -3.97
CA ASP A 76 16.57 -4.81 -4.29
C ASP A 76 17.11 -4.12 -5.56
N LEU A 77 16.23 -3.87 -6.53
CA LEU A 77 16.55 -3.16 -7.78
C LEU A 77 16.33 -1.65 -7.69
N ASP A 78 15.52 -1.21 -6.73
CA ASP A 78 15.15 0.19 -6.49
C ASP A 78 15.20 0.57 -4.99
N PRO A 79 16.39 0.55 -4.34
CA PRO A 79 16.50 0.79 -2.90
C PRO A 79 15.94 2.14 -2.46
N VAL A 80 15.17 2.13 -1.37
CA VAL A 80 14.70 3.35 -0.69
C VAL A 80 15.73 3.76 0.36
N PHE A 81 16.53 4.77 0.03
CA PHE A 81 17.54 5.30 0.93
C PHE A 81 16.92 6.16 2.03
N PHE A 82 17.50 6.10 3.23
CA PHE A 82 17.11 6.93 4.36
C PHE A 82 18.33 7.32 5.20
N THR A 83 18.19 8.42 5.93
CA THR A 83 19.24 8.93 6.81
C THR A 83 18.59 9.34 8.12
N ASN A 84 19.11 8.79 9.23
CA ASN A 84 18.63 9.11 10.58
C ASN A 84 17.14 8.78 10.81
N GLY A 85 16.77 7.52 10.54
CA GLY A 85 15.42 7.00 10.73
C GLY A 85 14.65 6.82 9.44
N PHE A 86 13.59 6.01 9.50
CA PHE A 86 12.73 5.72 8.37
C PHE A 86 11.30 5.49 8.88
N ARG A 87 10.32 6.08 8.20
CA ARG A 87 8.91 5.75 8.36
C ARG A 87 8.34 5.38 7.00
N PHE A 88 7.56 4.30 6.97
CA PHE A 88 6.87 3.85 5.77
C PHE A 88 5.39 3.69 6.10
N ASP A 89 4.59 4.59 5.54
CA ASP A 89 3.17 4.67 5.80
C ASP A 89 2.40 4.07 4.64
N TRP A 90 1.41 3.26 4.99
CA TRP A 90 0.38 2.74 4.11
C TRP A 90 -0.98 3.04 4.76
N ARG A 91 -1.96 3.45 3.96
CA ARG A 91 -3.32 3.73 4.42
C ARG A 91 -4.29 2.64 3.97
N ASN A 92 -5.25 2.30 4.83
CA ASN A 92 -6.34 1.38 4.49
C ASN A 92 -7.37 2.08 3.59
N GLY A 93 -7.12 2.08 2.28
CA GLY A 93 -7.78 2.99 1.35
C GLY A 93 -7.23 4.42 1.49
N ASP A 94 -7.77 5.35 0.71
CA ASP A 94 -7.29 6.73 0.69
C ASP A 94 -8.44 7.71 0.42
N VAL A 95 -8.13 9.00 0.44
CA VAL A 95 -9.05 10.11 0.20
C VAL A 95 -8.55 10.98 -0.94
N VAL A 96 -9.49 11.61 -1.65
CA VAL A 96 -9.22 12.61 -2.69
C VAL A 96 -9.66 13.99 -2.24
N ASP A 97 -9.00 15.02 -2.75
CA ASP A 97 -9.50 16.40 -2.63
C ASP A 97 -10.63 16.68 -3.64
N ASP A 98 -11.18 17.90 -3.61
CA ASP A 98 -12.26 18.32 -4.53
C ASP A 98 -11.84 18.34 -6.01
N ARG A 99 -10.52 18.25 -6.29
CA ARG A 99 -9.96 18.14 -7.65
C ARG A 99 -9.78 16.69 -8.10
N GLY A 100 -9.97 15.73 -7.19
CA GLY A 100 -9.75 14.31 -7.43
C GLY A 100 -8.32 13.83 -7.20
N PHE A 101 -7.44 14.64 -6.59
CA PHE A 101 -6.06 14.21 -6.33
C PHE A 101 -5.94 13.38 -5.05
N LYS A 102 -5.40 12.17 -5.18
CA LYS A 102 -5.14 11.20 -4.10
C LYS A 102 -3.71 11.34 -3.56
N CYS A 103 -3.40 10.70 -2.42
CA CYS A 103 -2.07 10.63 -1.80
C CYS A 103 -1.46 11.93 -1.25
N ILE A 104 -2.05 13.10 -1.52
CA ILE A 104 -1.55 14.42 -1.06
C ILE A 104 -2.50 15.10 -0.08
N VAL A 105 -3.48 14.37 0.43
CA VAL A 105 -4.47 14.85 1.40
C VAL A 105 -4.19 14.22 2.76
N ASP A 106 -3.74 15.03 3.72
CA ASP A 106 -3.41 14.58 5.09
C ASP A 106 -4.68 14.32 5.92
N LYS A 107 -5.63 15.27 5.86
CA LYS A 107 -6.86 15.24 6.67
C LYS A 107 -8.04 15.76 5.86
N GLY A 108 -9.22 15.18 6.11
CA GLY A 108 -10.42 15.47 5.34
C GLY A 108 -10.42 14.75 3.99
N GLY A 109 -11.07 15.35 3.00
CA GLY A 109 -11.23 14.75 1.67
C GLY A 109 -12.40 13.77 1.58
N HIS A 110 -12.61 13.25 0.38
CA HIS A 110 -13.64 12.27 0.06
C HIS A 110 -13.02 10.89 -0.03
N VAL A 111 -13.51 9.94 0.75
CA VAL A 111 -13.01 8.55 0.74
C VAL A 111 -13.23 7.92 -0.62
N VAL A 112 -12.19 7.30 -1.18
CA VAL A 112 -12.30 6.52 -2.42
C VAL A 112 -12.89 5.15 -2.11
N GLY A 113 -14.01 4.83 -2.76
CA GLY A 113 -14.73 3.59 -2.51
C GLY A 113 -15.33 3.53 -1.10
N SER A 114 -15.29 2.35 -0.49
CA SER A 114 -15.83 2.08 0.84
C SER A 114 -14.95 1.10 1.62
N PRO A 115 -13.68 1.44 1.90
CA PRO A 115 -12.76 0.55 2.62
C PRO A 115 -13.35 0.15 3.96
N THR A 116 -13.36 -1.15 4.21
CA THR A 116 -13.73 -1.73 5.50
C THR A 116 -12.52 -1.79 6.43
N GLN A 117 -12.75 -2.02 7.72
CA GLN A 117 -11.65 -2.31 8.64
C GLN A 117 -10.84 -3.52 8.14
N SER A 118 -9.52 -3.33 8.04
CA SER A 118 -8.59 -4.35 7.55
C SER A 118 -7.66 -4.80 8.68
N ASN A 119 -7.52 -6.11 8.86
CA ASN A 119 -6.48 -6.69 9.70
C ASN A 119 -5.25 -6.93 8.83
N VAL A 120 -4.12 -6.32 9.19
CA VAL A 120 -2.91 -6.30 8.35
C VAL A 120 -1.74 -6.86 9.12
N THR A 121 -1.00 -7.76 8.46
CA THR A 121 0.30 -8.25 8.91
C THR A 121 1.35 -7.89 7.86
N SER A 122 2.40 -7.19 8.26
CA SER A 122 3.52 -6.83 7.38
C SER A 122 4.84 -7.15 8.05
N TYR A 123 5.83 -7.44 7.20
CA TYR A 123 7.22 -7.62 7.59
C TYR A 123 8.04 -6.69 6.70
N ALA A 124 9.07 -6.09 7.28
CA ALA A 124 10.05 -5.31 6.56
C ALA A 124 11.44 -5.82 6.94
N TRP A 125 12.29 -5.99 5.94
CA TRP A 125 13.70 -6.27 6.13
C TRP A 125 14.46 -4.99 5.81
N VAL A 126 15.27 -4.54 6.76
CA VAL A 126 16.07 -3.33 6.62
C VAL A 126 17.53 -3.75 6.69
N TYR A 127 18.28 -3.40 5.65
CA TYR A 127 19.71 -3.62 5.60
C TYR A 127 20.42 -2.35 6.11
N VAL A 128 21.24 -2.51 7.14
CA VAL A 128 22.09 -1.44 7.69
C VAL A 128 23.55 -1.85 7.50
N TRP A 129 24.39 -0.89 7.06
CA TRP A 129 25.83 -1.07 6.89
C TRP A 129 26.62 -0.25 7.91
#